data_AF-A0A943MLY8-F1
#
_entry.id   AF-A0A943MLY8-F1
#
_cell.length_a   1.000
_cell.length_b   1.000
_cell.length_c   1.000
_cell.angle_alpha   90.00
_cell.angle_beta   90.00
_cell.angle_gamma   90.00
#
_symmetry.space_group_name_H-M   'P 1'
#
loop_
_entity.id
_entity.type
_entity.pdbx_description
1 polymer ?
#
loop_
_entity_poly.entity_id
_entity_poly.type
_entity_poly.pdbx_seq_one_letter_code
_entity_poly.pdbx_strand_id
1 'polypeptide(L)'
;MNGKQDALFRFAAAPKGVETVREPLSFMRRGADAHGAYPDSLAISQNWSVAAQGSDVPVYAVPVTRCGPHSFCRVELLAEGCAAALRLKFSGMLHEVRITPQTDALQWRKEGGDIICKLAAPCTFTVEVNGRMYTPLTVFVEAPEQNIPRREDPNVLWFGPGLHRVSSLELHTGQTLYLASGAVLKAVQPGKEEAPTVAGDWAGVPNYKDFIRAQDSEDIKVLGRGIVDLSELEWHARRILCFTRCRRVTVDGPVLL
;
A
#
# COMPACT_ATOMS: atom_id res chain seq x y z
N MET A 1 35.56 -11.57 -15.69
CA MET A 1 34.85 -12.23 -14.58
C MET A 1 33.68 -11.32 -14.18
N ASN A 2 32.51 -11.53 -14.77
CA ASN A 2 31.32 -10.75 -14.40
C ASN A 2 30.75 -11.38 -13.13
N GLY A 3 31.21 -10.91 -11.97
CA GLY A 3 30.57 -11.23 -10.70
C GLY A 3 29.14 -10.71 -10.75
N LYS A 4 28.16 -11.61 -10.75
CA LYS A 4 26.77 -11.22 -10.47
C LYS A 4 26.77 -10.62 -9.07
N GLN A 5 26.48 -9.33 -8.99
CA GLN A 5 26.27 -8.67 -7.72
C GLN A 5 25.00 -9.27 -7.10
N ASP A 6 25.07 -9.74 -5.85
CA ASP A 6 23.90 -10.31 -5.19
C ASP A 6 22.80 -9.25 -5.04
N ALA A 7 21.55 -9.67 -5.27
CA ALA A 7 20.40 -8.80 -5.07
C ALA A 7 20.23 -8.53 -3.57
N LEU A 8 20.33 -7.27 -3.17
CA LEU A 8 20.13 -6.82 -1.79
C LEU A 8 18.67 -6.50 -1.50
N PHE A 9 17.87 -6.27 -2.55
CA PHE A 9 16.47 -5.92 -2.44
C PHE A 9 15.59 -6.81 -3.31
N ARG A 10 14.36 -7.03 -2.85
CA ARG A 10 13.26 -7.58 -3.67
C ARG A 10 12.06 -6.63 -3.59
N PHE A 11 11.45 -6.38 -4.74
CA PHE A 11 10.19 -5.64 -4.83
C PHE A 11 9.45 -6.06 -6.09
N ALA A 12 8.13 -5.94 -6.07
CA ALA A 12 7.30 -6.20 -7.24
C ALA A 12 7.14 -4.93 -8.08
N ALA A 13 6.94 -5.10 -9.39
CA ALA A 13 6.54 -4.01 -10.26
C ALA A 13 5.11 -3.53 -9.92
N ALA A 14 4.78 -2.28 -10.25
CA ALA A 14 3.40 -1.83 -10.19
C ALA A 14 2.54 -2.63 -11.18
N PRO A 15 1.32 -3.02 -10.78
CA PRO A 15 0.43 -3.71 -11.70
C PRO A 15 0.01 -2.79 -12.84
N LYS A 16 -0.18 -3.38 -14.03
CA LYS A 16 -0.79 -2.66 -15.17
C LYS A 16 -2.14 -2.09 -14.74
N GLY A 17 -2.39 -0.83 -15.09
CA GLY A 17 -3.60 -0.08 -14.70
C GLY A 17 -3.43 0.80 -13.46
N VAL A 18 -2.30 0.72 -12.74
CA VAL A 18 -1.88 1.73 -11.76
C VAL A 18 -0.81 2.59 -12.42
N GLU A 19 -1.20 3.80 -12.83
CA GLU A 19 -0.37 4.69 -13.64
C GLU A 19 -0.20 6.06 -12.96
N THR A 20 0.63 6.92 -13.53
CA THR A 20 0.69 8.33 -13.11
C THR A 20 -0.59 9.05 -13.52
N VAL A 21 -1.09 9.94 -12.67
CA VAL A 21 -2.24 10.77 -13.01
C VAL A 21 -1.90 11.84 -14.07
N ARG A 22 -2.88 12.13 -14.94
CA ARG A 22 -2.74 13.14 -15.99
C ARG A 22 -2.80 14.57 -15.46
N GLU A 23 -3.56 14.79 -14.38
CA GLU A 23 -3.80 16.10 -13.78
C GLU A 23 -3.35 16.14 -12.31
N PRO A 24 -2.06 16.39 -12.03
CA PRO A 24 -1.49 16.29 -10.68
C PRO A 24 -2.17 17.24 -9.67
N LEU A 25 -2.58 18.43 -10.12
CA LEU A 25 -3.27 19.40 -9.26
C LEU A 25 -4.69 18.94 -8.90
N SER A 26 -5.38 18.28 -9.83
CA SER A 26 -6.70 17.69 -9.57
C SER A 26 -6.57 16.56 -8.55
N PHE A 27 -5.60 15.66 -8.76
CA PHE A 27 -5.28 14.57 -7.85
C PHE A 27 -4.98 15.04 -6.42
N MET A 28 -4.13 16.06 -6.27
CA MET A 28 -3.82 16.68 -4.98
C MET A 28 -5.07 17.23 -4.28
N ARG A 29 -5.99 17.84 -5.03
CA ARG A 29 -7.21 18.45 -4.48
C ARG A 29 -8.26 17.44 -4.06
N ARG A 30 -8.18 16.17 -4.48
CA ARG A 30 -9.11 15.12 -4.04
C ARG A 30 -9.10 14.91 -2.53
N GLY A 31 -7.99 15.22 -1.85
CA GLY A 31 -7.97 15.22 -0.38
C GLY A 31 -8.99 16.20 0.25
N ALA A 32 -9.41 17.25 -0.45
CA ALA A 32 -10.46 18.15 0.02
C ALA A 32 -11.88 17.60 -0.15
N ASP A 33 -12.05 16.58 -1.00
CA ASP A 33 -13.32 15.87 -1.21
C ASP A 33 -13.29 14.54 -0.44
N ALA A 34 -13.89 14.55 0.74
CA ALA A 34 -13.98 13.35 1.58
C ALA A 34 -15.07 12.36 1.11
N HIS A 35 -15.88 12.73 0.11
CA HIS A 35 -17.06 11.96 -0.28
C HIS A 35 -16.93 11.24 -1.63
N GLY A 36 -16.16 11.82 -2.55
CA GLY A 36 -16.05 11.36 -3.92
C GLY A 36 -15.33 10.02 -4.09
N ALA A 37 -15.82 9.26 -5.06
CA ALA A 37 -15.20 8.04 -5.57
C ALA A 37 -14.24 8.38 -6.72
N TYR A 38 -13.02 7.85 -6.67
CA TYR A 38 -11.98 8.16 -7.66
C TYR A 38 -11.24 6.88 -8.10
N PRO A 39 -11.49 6.38 -9.33
CA PRO A 39 -10.94 5.09 -9.79
C PRO A 39 -9.41 5.07 -9.94
N ASP A 40 -8.78 6.25 -10.03
CA ASP A 40 -7.35 6.48 -10.20
C ASP A 40 -6.70 7.13 -8.96
N SER A 41 -7.32 7.00 -7.77
CA SER A 41 -6.75 7.56 -6.53
C SER A 41 -5.55 6.82 -5.99
N LEU A 42 -5.40 5.53 -6.29
CA LEU A 42 -4.10 4.86 -6.20
C LEU A 42 -3.35 5.04 -7.52
N ALA A 43 -2.29 5.84 -7.49
CA ALA A 43 -1.50 6.20 -8.68
C ALA A 43 0.01 6.01 -8.45
N ILE A 44 0.80 6.13 -9.51
CA ILE A 44 2.26 6.26 -9.40
C ILE A 44 2.62 7.70 -9.04
N SER A 45 3.50 7.86 -8.05
CA SER A 45 3.92 9.16 -7.54
C SER A 45 4.63 9.98 -8.62
N GLN A 46 4.23 11.25 -8.71
CA GLN A 46 4.93 12.28 -9.49
C GLN A 46 5.78 13.20 -8.61
N ASN A 47 5.73 13.00 -7.29
CA ASN A 47 6.50 13.77 -6.32
C ASN A 47 7.80 13.08 -5.92
N TRP A 48 7.83 11.75 -6.00
CA TRP A 48 8.90 10.93 -5.48
C TRP A 48 9.27 9.80 -6.44
N SER A 49 10.57 9.53 -6.52
CA SER A 49 11.12 8.32 -7.15
C SER A 49 12.10 7.67 -6.18
N VAL A 50 12.14 6.34 -6.18
CA VAL A 50 13.01 5.55 -5.31
C VAL A 50 13.72 4.51 -6.15
N ALA A 51 15.04 4.40 -6.00
CA ALA A 51 15.84 3.38 -6.65
C ALA A 51 16.57 2.50 -5.63
N ALA A 52 16.54 1.20 -5.86
CA ALA A 52 17.24 0.18 -5.10
C ALA A 52 18.24 -0.53 -6.02
N GLN A 53 19.54 -0.46 -5.72
CA GLN A 53 20.62 -0.97 -6.59
C GLN A 53 20.51 -0.50 -8.07
N GLY A 54 20.06 0.74 -8.28
CA GLY A 54 19.88 1.32 -9.61
C GLY A 54 18.62 0.88 -10.37
N SER A 55 17.78 0.04 -9.76
CA SER A 55 16.47 -0.33 -10.30
C SER A 55 15.37 0.50 -9.66
N ASP A 56 14.41 0.96 -10.45
CA ASP A 56 13.30 1.79 -9.98
C ASP A 56 12.29 0.96 -9.18
N VAL A 57 12.09 1.37 -7.92
CA VAL A 57 11.06 0.83 -7.03
C VAL A 57 9.75 1.57 -7.33
N PRO A 58 8.62 0.87 -7.53
CA PRO A 58 7.34 1.54 -7.65
C PRO A 58 7.00 2.38 -6.42
N VAL A 59 6.78 3.67 -6.64
CA VAL A 59 6.30 4.59 -5.61
C VAL A 59 4.85 4.90 -5.91
N TYR A 60 3.96 4.45 -5.04
CA TYR A 60 2.54 4.76 -5.10
C TYR A 60 2.28 6.12 -4.47
N ALA A 61 1.18 6.75 -4.85
CA ALA A 61 0.67 7.97 -4.24
C ALA A 61 -0.84 7.85 -4.09
N VAL A 62 -1.36 8.37 -2.98
CA VAL A 62 -2.78 8.47 -2.69
C VAL A 62 -3.13 9.86 -2.15
N PRO A 63 -4.25 10.48 -2.56
CA PRO A 63 -4.77 11.65 -1.88
C PRO A 63 -5.21 11.26 -0.47
N VAL A 64 -5.00 12.15 0.50
CA VAL A 64 -5.38 11.91 1.90
C VAL A 64 -6.33 13.01 2.32
N THR A 65 -7.36 12.67 3.10
CA THR A 65 -8.35 13.66 3.53
C THR A 65 -7.68 14.86 4.22
N ARG A 66 -7.98 16.07 3.72
CA ARG A 66 -7.42 17.37 4.14
C ARG A 66 -5.89 17.49 3.98
N CYS A 67 -5.26 16.63 3.19
CA CYS A 67 -3.82 16.55 3.00
C CYS A 67 -3.47 15.99 1.59
N GLY A 68 -2.20 15.66 1.36
CA GLY A 68 -1.79 14.80 0.25
C GLY A 68 -1.33 15.51 -1.03
N PRO A 69 -0.82 14.71 -2.00
CA PRO A 69 -0.77 13.24 -1.97
C PRO A 69 0.33 12.65 -1.07
N HIS A 70 0.00 11.60 -0.32
CA HIS A 70 0.96 10.79 0.44
C HIS A 70 1.56 9.74 -0.47
N SER A 71 2.89 9.76 -0.64
CA SER A 71 3.60 8.76 -1.42
C SER A 71 4.10 7.62 -0.55
N PHE A 72 4.10 6.39 -1.06
CA PHE A 72 4.67 5.26 -0.34
C PHE A 72 5.27 4.22 -1.29
N CYS A 73 6.27 3.48 -0.81
CA CYS A 73 6.81 2.32 -1.51
C CYS A 73 7.22 1.24 -0.52
N ARG A 74 7.42 0.02 -1.05
CA ARG A 74 7.87 -1.12 -0.26
C ARG A 74 9.00 -1.85 -0.95
N VAL A 75 9.95 -2.33 -0.15
CA VAL A 75 11.07 -3.16 -0.56
C VAL A 75 11.35 -4.20 0.53
N GLU A 76 11.65 -5.43 0.14
CA GLU A 76 12.23 -6.42 1.04
C GLU A 76 13.75 -6.26 1.04
N LEU A 77 14.36 -6.26 2.22
CA LEU A 77 15.81 -6.30 2.40
C LEU A 77 16.26 -7.76 2.51
N LEU A 78 17.00 -8.26 1.52
CA LEU A 78 17.36 -9.68 1.43
C LEU A 78 18.56 -10.09 2.28
N ALA A 79 19.36 -9.13 2.73
CA ALA A 79 20.53 -9.37 3.57
C ALA A 79 20.67 -8.27 4.62
N GLU A 80 20.58 -8.65 5.90
CA GLU A 80 20.86 -7.76 7.03
C GLU A 80 22.37 -7.51 7.14
N GLY A 81 22.76 -6.32 7.62
CA GLY A 81 24.17 -5.95 7.81
C GLY A 81 24.96 -5.62 6.53
N CYS A 82 24.34 -5.72 5.35
CA CYS A 82 24.90 -5.17 4.12
C CYS A 82 24.62 -3.67 4.01
N ALA A 83 25.56 -2.88 3.46
CA ALA A 83 25.38 -1.45 3.21
C ALA A 83 24.43 -1.18 2.02
N ALA A 84 23.25 -1.81 2.04
CA ALA A 84 22.22 -1.65 1.04
C ALA A 84 21.70 -0.21 1.08
N ALA A 85 21.70 0.46 -0.06
CA ALA A 85 21.33 1.86 -0.15
C ALA A 85 20.12 2.06 -1.06
N LEU A 86 19.12 2.76 -0.54
CA LEU A 86 18.04 3.35 -1.32
C LEU A 86 18.44 4.77 -1.70
N ARG A 87 18.19 5.14 -2.96
CA ARG A 87 18.27 6.52 -3.44
C ARG A 87 16.86 7.05 -3.61
N LEU A 88 16.50 8.09 -2.86
CA LEU A 88 15.20 8.76 -2.97
C LEU A 88 15.41 10.11 -3.61
N LYS A 89 14.54 10.45 -4.56
CA LYS A 89 14.57 11.73 -5.27
C LYS A 89 13.21 12.38 -5.21
N PHE A 90 13.20 13.61 -4.72
CA PHE A 90 12.05 14.51 -4.77
C PHE A 90 12.04 15.23 -6.12
N SER A 91 10.87 15.42 -6.73
CA SER A 91 10.76 16.05 -8.05
C SER A 91 10.99 17.56 -8.05
N GLY A 92 10.87 18.21 -6.89
CA GLY A 92 11.20 19.62 -6.70
C GLY A 92 12.63 19.84 -6.20
N MET A 93 12.99 21.10 -5.94
CA MET A 93 14.28 21.44 -5.34
C MET A 93 14.35 20.96 -3.89
N LEU A 94 15.42 20.25 -3.52
CA LEU A 94 15.62 19.71 -2.19
C LEU A 94 16.45 20.67 -1.33
N HIS A 95 15.86 21.27 -0.30
CA HIS A 95 16.54 22.17 0.65
C HIS A 95 16.75 21.47 1.99
N GLU A 96 15.65 21.08 2.64
CA GLU A 96 15.62 20.45 3.95
C GLU A 96 15.00 19.05 3.85
N VAL A 97 15.49 18.13 4.68
CA VAL A 97 15.01 16.76 4.79
C VAL A 97 14.80 16.42 6.26
N ARG A 98 13.64 15.86 6.58
CA ARG A 98 13.32 15.28 7.87
C ARG A 98 12.89 13.83 7.65
N ILE A 99 13.49 12.90 8.38
CA ILE A 99 13.13 11.49 8.36
C ILE A 99 12.64 11.06 9.74
N THR A 100 11.54 10.33 9.81
CA THR A 100 10.96 9.86 11.08
C THR A 100 10.44 8.40 10.97
N PRO A 101 10.57 7.57 12.02
CA PRO A 101 11.38 7.79 13.22
C PRO A 101 12.89 7.73 12.92
N GLN A 102 13.72 8.30 13.80
CA GLN A 102 15.16 8.08 13.78
C GLN A 102 15.46 6.76 14.49
N THR A 103 16.18 5.85 13.82
CA THR A 103 16.52 4.51 14.35
C THR A 103 17.92 4.13 13.90
N ASP A 104 18.57 3.19 14.60
CA ASP A 104 19.89 2.69 14.20
C ASP A 104 19.85 1.85 12.90
N ALA A 105 18.65 1.37 12.52
CA ALA A 105 18.43 0.63 11.28
C ALA A 105 18.60 1.49 10.02
N LEU A 106 18.52 2.83 10.15
CA LEU A 106 18.57 3.77 9.04
C LEU A 106 19.56 4.90 9.28
N GLN A 107 20.56 4.99 8.40
CA GLN A 107 21.43 6.16 8.30
C GLN A 107 21.18 6.86 6.97
N TRP A 108 21.12 8.17 6.94
CA TRP A 108 20.85 8.90 5.70
C TRP A 108 21.74 10.13 5.54
N ARG A 109 21.92 10.56 4.30
CA ARG A 109 22.59 11.81 3.95
C ARG A 109 21.99 12.40 2.68
N LYS A 110 22.13 13.71 2.52
CA LYS A 110 21.81 14.41 1.28
C LYS A 110 23.05 14.41 0.36
N GLU A 111 22.89 13.96 -0.88
CA GLU A 111 23.92 14.05 -1.92
C GLU A 111 23.37 14.80 -3.12
N GLY A 112 23.77 16.07 -3.26
CA GLY A 112 23.19 16.95 -4.28
C GLY A 112 21.68 17.14 -4.08
N GLY A 113 20.89 16.70 -5.06
CA GLY A 113 19.42 16.72 -5.04
C GLY A 113 18.77 15.44 -4.50
N ASP A 114 19.57 14.44 -4.13
CA ASP A 114 19.08 13.12 -3.73
C ASP A 114 19.25 12.89 -2.22
N ILE A 115 18.44 11.97 -1.70
CA ILE A 115 18.54 11.44 -0.34
C ILE A 115 19.06 10.01 -0.47
N ILE A 116 20.17 9.70 0.22
CA ILE A 116 20.75 8.36 0.22
C ILE A 116 20.55 7.74 1.59
N CYS A 117 19.74 6.69 1.65
CA CYS A 117 19.39 5.94 2.85
C CYS A 117 20.15 4.61 2.87
N LYS A 118 21.08 4.46 3.80
CA LYS A 118 21.77 3.21 4.12
C LYS A 118 20.97 2.45 5.16
N LEU A 119 20.67 1.19 4.86
CA LEU A 119 19.82 0.33 5.68
C LEU A 119 20.66 -0.75 6.33
N ALA A 120 20.56 -0.89 7.65
CA ALA A 120 21.23 -1.96 8.41
C ALA A 120 20.27 -3.11 8.75
N ALA A 121 18.98 -2.82 8.88
CA ALA A 121 17.91 -3.77 9.22
C ALA A 121 16.58 -3.31 8.61
N PRO A 122 15.55 -4.18 8.54
CA PRO A 122 14.19 -3.78 8.20
C PRO A 122 13.68 -2.63 9.09
N CYS A 123 13.05 -1.63 8.47
CA CYS A 123 12.50 -0.47 9.16
C CYS A 123 11.46 0.24 8.30
N THR A 124 10.52 0.94 8.94
CA THR A 124 9.60 1.85 8.25
C THR A 124 9.96 3.28 8.62
N PHE A 125 10.06 4.15 7.61
CA PHE A 125 10.34 5.56 7.83
C PHE A 125 9.58 6.46 6.85
N THR A 126 9.31 7.68 7.27
CA THR A 126 8.65 8.72 6.49
C THR A 126 9.63 9.85 6.25
N VAL A 127 9.67 10.34 5.01
CA VAL A 127 10.50 11.44 4.55
C VAL A 127 9.61 12.65 4.26
N GLU A 128 9.91 13.76 4.92
CA GLU A 128 9.33 15.07 4.67
C GLU A 128 10.43 16.01 4.18
N VAL A 129 10.10 16.88 3.23
CA VAL A 129 11.08 17.79 2.63
C VAL A 129 10.57 19.22 2.63
N ASN A 130 11.46 20.18 2.86
CA ASN A 130 11.18 21.62 2.76
C ASN A 130 9.95 22.08 3.59
N GLY A 131 9.72 21.47 4.75
CA GLY A 131 8.51 21.73 5.56
C GLY A 131 7.18 21.29 4.92
N ARG A 132 7.21 20.56 3.80
CA ARG A 132 6.02 20.07 3.09
C ARG A 132 5.53 18.76 3.70
N MET A 133 4.80 18.87 4.80
CA MET A 133 4.11 17.74 5.43
C MET A 133 2.98 17.15 4.58
N TYR A 134 2.54 17.86 3.53
CA TYR A 134 1.43 17.43 2.67
C TYR A 134 1.83 16.51 1.52
N THR A 135 3.14 16.36 1.24
CA THR A 135 3.64 15.44 0.19
C THR A 135 4.75 14.52 0.71
N PRO A 136 4.51 13.77 1.81
CA PRO A 136 5.52 12.91 2.40
C PRO A 136 5.75 11.65 1.55
N LEU A 137 6.87 10.97 1.80
CA LEU A 137 7.15 9.62 1.29
C LEU A 137 7.34 8.66 2.47
N THR A 138 6.49 7.65 2.61
CA THR A 138 6.71 6.53 3.54
C THR A 138 7.34 5.35 2.82
N VAL A 139 8.45 4.84 3.35
CA VAL A 139 9.16 3.68 2.82
C VAL A 139 9.06 2.54 3.81
N PHE A 140 8.50 1.42 3.36
CA PHE A 140 8.48 0.16 4.09
C PHE A 140 9.68 -0.68 3.65
N VAL A 141 10.70 -0.79 4.50
CA VAL A 141 11.80 -1.74 4.32
C VAL A 141 11.50 -2.96 5.17
N GLU A 142 11.10 -4.05 4.52
CA GLU A 142 10.57 -5.24 5.18
C GLU A 142 11.62 -6.36 5.18
N ALA A 143 11.54 -7.27 6.15
CA ALA A 143 12.25 -8.54 6.08
C ALA A 143 11.66 -9.41 4.94
N PRO A 144 12.41 -10.38 4.41
CA PRO A 144 11.87 -11.32 3.43
C PRO A 144 10.63 -12.03 4.00
N GLU A 145 9.52 -12.01 3.26
CA GLU A 145 8.27 -12.58 3.74
C GLU A 145 8.42 -14.07 4.12
N GLN A 146 7.95 -14.43 5.31
CA GLN A 146 7.97 -15.78 5.85
C GLN A 146 6.56 -16.37 5.87
N ASN A 147 6.45 -17.70 5.92
CA ASN A 147 5.18 -18.42 6.06
C ASN A 147 4.15 -18.13 4.96
N ILE A 148 4.62 -17.90 3.73
CA ILE A 148 3.76 -17.77 2.55
C ILE A 148 2.92 -19.06 2.40
N PRO A 149 1.58 -18.98 2.35
CA PRO A 149 0.74 -20.16 2.21
C PRO A 149 0.93 -20.83 0.84
N ARG A 150 0.59 -22.12 0.73
CA ARG A 150 0.62 -22.81 -0.55
C ARG A 150 -0.51 -22.29 -1.43
N ARG A 151 -0.19 -21.90 -2.66
CA ARG A 151 -1.17 -21.37 -3.61
C ARG A 151 -2.27 -22.39 -3.97
N GLU A 152 -1.92 -23.67 -3.95
CA GLU A 152 -2.82 -24.78 -4.30
C GLU A 152 -3.68 -25.26 -3.13
N ASP A 153 -3.50 -24.70 -1.93
CA ASP A 153 -4.32 -25.04 -0.78
C ASP A 153 -5.76 -24.57 -0.99
N PRO A 154 -6.78 -25.45 -0.88
CA PRO A 154 -8.17 -25.08 -1.11
C PRO A 154 -8.73 -24.05 -0.12
N ASN A 155 -8.09 -23.86 1.04
CA ASN A 155 -8.47 -22.85 2.02
C ASN A 155 -7.78 -21.49 1.79
N VAL A 156 -7.00 -21.35 0.72
CA VAL A 156 -6.26 -20.12 0.43
C VAL A 156 -6.89 -19.40 -0.77
N LEU A 157 -7.41 -18.20 -0.52
CA LEU A 157 -7.80 -17.26 -1.57
C LEU A 157 -6.55 -16.48 -1.99
N TRP A 158 -5.92 -16.91 -3.09
CA TRP A 158 -4.66 -16.36 -3.57
C TRP A 158 -4.86 -15.26 -4.62
N PHE A 159 -4.38 -14.05 -4.35
CA PHE A 159 -4.24 -12.97 -5.34
C PHE A 159 -2.76 -12.73 -5.65
N GLY A 160 -2.34 -13.10 -6.87
CA GLY A 160 -0.99 -12.84 -7.37
C GLY A 160 -0.77 -11.40 -7.81
N PRO A 161 0.44 -11.04 -8.27
CA PRO A 161 0.74 -9.70 -8.80
C PRO A 161 -0.25 -9.30 -9.90
N GLY A 162 -0.80 -8.08 -9.82
CA GLY A 162 -1.85 -7.62 -10.73
C GLY A 162 -2.91 -6.76 -10.04
N LEU A 163 -3.73 -6.07 -10.85
CA LEU A 163 -4.89 -5.33 -10.38
C LEU A 163 -6.12 -6.24 -10.44
N HIS A 164 -6.71 -6.53 -9.28
CA HIS A 164 -7.87 -7.41 -9.12
C HIS A 164 -9.06 -6.60 -8.62
N ARG A 165 -10.14 -6.59 -9.39
CA ARG A 165 -11.37 -5.85 -9.05
C ARG A 165 -12.39 -6.80 -8.44
N VAL A 166 -12.82 -6.53 -7.22
CA VAL A 166 -13.71 -7.41 -6.44
C VAL A 166 -14.82 -6.60 -5.78
N SER A 167 -16.02 -7.17 -5.68
CA SER A 167 -17.16 -6.52 -5.01
C SER A 167 -17.08 -6.66 -3.48
N SER A 168 -17.03 -7.90 -3.00
CA SER A 168 -16.80 -8.25 -1.60
C SER A 168 -16.29 -9.69 -1.49
N LEU A 169 -15.60 -9.99 -0.41
CA LEU A 169 -15.04 -11.28 -0.04
C LEU A 169 -15.55 -11.68 1.34
N GLU A 170 -16.17 -12.85 1.43
CA GLU A 170 -16.52 -13.47 2.69
C GLU A 170 -15.53 -14.60 2.97
N LEU A 171 -14.87 -14.53 4.12
CA LEU A 171 -13.96 -15.55 4.62
C LEU A 171 -14.71 -16.42 5.65
N HIS A 172 -14.41 -17.71 5.64
CA HIS A 172 -14.96 -18.73 6.51
C HIS A 172 -13.87 -19.39 7.35
N THR A 173 -14.27 -20.11 8.40
CA THR A 173 -13.34 -20.76 9.35
C THR A 173 -12.17 -21.46 8.66
N GLY A 174 -10.95 -21.15 9.10
CA GLY A 174 -9.70 -21.70 8.60
C GLY A 174 -9.18 -21.11 7.28
N GLN A 175 -9.91 -20.18 6.66
CA GLN A 175 -9.48 -19.59 5.39
C GLN A 175 -8.40 -18.53 5.54
N THR A 176 -7.54 -18.47 4.51
CA THR A 176 -6.50 -17.46 4.37
C THR A 176 -6.73 -16.66 3.09
N LEU A 177 -6.91 -15.35 3.19
CA LEU A 177 -6.73 -14.42 2.08
C LEU A 177 -5.25 -14.06 1.99
N TYR A 178 -4.60 -14.36 0.86
CA TYR A 178 -3.21 -14.00 0.63
C TYR A 178 -3.07 -13.05 -0.57
N LEU A 179 -2.45 -11.89 -0.33
CA LEU A 179 -2.19 -10.85 -1.31
C LEU A 179 -0.68 -10.77 -1.59
N ALA A 180 -0.22 -11.34 -2.70
CA ALA A 180 1.19 -11.35 -3.05
C ALA A 180 1.75 -9.93 -3.24
N SER A 181 3.07 -9.75 -3.10
CA SER A 181 3.73 -8.49 -3.46
C SER A 181 3.40 -8.09 -4.92
N GLY A 182 2.94 -6.85 -5.13
CA GLY A 182 2.47 -6.35 -6.43
C GLY A 182 1.01 -6.66 -6.75
N ALA A 183 0.28 -7.33 -5.86
CA ALA A 183 -1.18 -7.46 -5.95
C ALA A 183 -1.86 -6.19 -5.43
N VAL A 184 -2.83 -5.67 -6.19
CA VAL A 184 -3.76 -4.62 -5.75
C VAL A 184 -5.16 -5.21 -5.82
N LEU A 185 -5.78 -5.40 -4.67
CA LEU A 185 -7.17 -5.82 -4.53
C LEU A 185 -8.05 -4.58 -4.39
N LYS A 186 -8.69 -4.18 -5.49
CA LYS A 186 -9.49 -2.97 -5.59
C LYS A 186 -10.98 -3.27 -5.43
N ALA A 187 -11.63 -2.58 -4.51
CA ALA A 187 -13.06 -2.68 -4.34
C ALA A 187 -13.79 -2.00 -5.52
N VAL A 188 -14.89 -2.59 -5.99
CA VAL A 188 -15.76 -1.97 -6.99
C VAL A 188 -16.99 -1.35 -6.32
N GLN A 189 -17.43 -0.23 -6.87
CA GLN A 189 -18.66 0.43 -6.45
C GLN A 189 -19.82 -0.58 -6.49
N PRO A 190 -20.69 -0.61 -5.46
CA PRO A 190 -21.91 -1.39 -5.49
C PRO A 190 -22.70 -1.17 -6.78
N GLY A 191 -23.11 -2.26 -7.42
CA GLY A 191 -23.92 -2.20 -8.62
C GLY A 191 -25.34 -1.74 -8.31
N LYS A 192 -26.07 -1.24 -9.31
CA LYS A 192 -27.47 -0.79 -9.16
C LYS A 192 -28.41 -1.86 -8.61
N GLU A 193 -28.08 -3.13 -8.82
CA GLU A 193 -28.87 -4.29 -8.38
C GLU A 193 -28.44 -4.81 -6.99
N GLU A 194 -27.34 -4.32 -6.43
CA GLU A 194 -26.91 -4.70 -5.09
C GLU A 194 -27.79 -3.95 -4.08
N ALA A 195 -28.56 -4.67 -3.26
CA ALA A 195 -29.34 -4.05 -2.20
C ALA A 195 -28.42 -3.62 -1.05
N PRO A 196 -28.59 -2.39 -0.51
CA PRO A 196 -27.83 -1.96 0.65
C PRO A 196 -28.22 -2.78 1.89
N THR A 197 -27.25 -3.04 2.75
CA THR A 197 -27.47 -3.65 4.08
C THR A 197 -28.16 -2.69 5.03
N VAL A 198 -27.87 -1.40 4.89
CA VAL A 198 -28.52 -0.29 5.59
C VAL A 198 -28.87 0.77 4.55
N ALA A 199 -30.15 1.12 4.43
CA ALA A 199 -30.62 2.05 3.40
C ALA A 199 -30.01 3.46 3.53
N GLY A 200 -29.67 3.88 4.75
CA GLY A 200 -28.97 5.12 5.03
C GLY A 200 -28.40 5.08 6.45
N ASP A 201 -27.12 5.40 6.58
CA ASP A 201 -26.49 5.61 7.88
C ASP A 201 -26.83 6.99 8.48
N TRP A 202 -26.11 7.38 9.53
CA TRP A 202 -26.28 8.68 10.18
C TRP A 202 -26.04 9.88 9.24
N ALA A 203 -25.34 9.69 8.12
CA ALA A 203 -25.10 10.68 7.09
C ALA A 203 -26.06 10.53 5.88
N GLY A 204 -27.02 9.61 5.95
CA GLY A 204 -27.96 9.32 4.88
C GLY A 204 -27.37 8.53 3.72
N VAL A 205 -26.20 7.91 3.91
CA VAL A 205 -25.50 7.17 2.85
C VAL A 205 -25.78 5.67 2.98
N PRO A 206 -26.15 4.98 1.89
CA PRO A 206 -26.39 3.54 1.94
C PRO A 206 -25.09 2.77 2.23
N ASN A 207 -25.14 1.84 3.20
CA ASN A 207 -24.04 0.91 3.45
C ASN A 207 -24.32 -0.44 2.80
N TYR A 208 -23.30 -1.00 2.15
CA TYR A 208 -23.34 -2.29 1.50
C TYR A 208 -22.52 -3.32 2.29
N LYS A 209 -22.45 -4.55 1.76
CA LYS A 209 -21.60 -5.59 2.37
C LYS A 209 -20.17 -5.08 2.48
N ASP A 210 -19.57 -5.26 3.65
CA ASP A 210 -18.17 -4.91 3.88
C ASP A 210 -17.27 -5.65 2.88
N PHE A 211 -16.10 -5.06 2.61
CA PHE A 211 -15.26 -5.52 1.52
C PHE A 211 -14.64 -6.89 1.81
N ILE A 212 -13.86 -7.02 2.88
CA ILE A 212 -13.35 -8.31 3.36
C ILE A 212 -14.00 -8.58 4.71
N ARG A 213 -14.83 -9.62 4.79
CA ARG A 213 -15.62 -9.89 5.98
C ARG A 213 -15.58 -11.35 6.41
N ALA A 214 -15.80 -11.58 7.69
CA ALA A 214 -16.17 -12.90 8.21
C ALA A 214 -17.16 -12.73 9.35
N GLN A 215 -17.98 -13.75 9.55
CA GLN A 215 -18.94 -13.79 10.65
C GLN A 215 -18.95 -15.18 11.28
N ASP A 216 -19.01 -15.25 12.62
CA ASP A 216 -19.12 -16.50 13.38
C ASP A 216 -18.05 -17.54 12.97
N SER A 217 -16.82 -17.08 12.69
CA SER A 217 -15.74 -17.89 12.12
C SER A 217 -14.47 -17.88 12.98
N GLU A 218 -13.66 -18.93 12.90
CA GLU A 218 -12.38 -19.02 13.63
C GLU A 218 -11.18 -19.23 12.69
N ASP A 219 -9.97 -18.87 13.11
CA ASP A 219 -8.73 -19.14 12.35
C ASP A 219 -8.67 -18.47 10.97
N ILE A 220 -9.11 -17.22 10.88
CA ILE A 220 -9.05 -16.41 9.65
C ILE A 220 -7.70 -15.72 9.54
N LYS A 221 -7.10 -15.72 8.34
CA LYS A 221 -5.86 -14.99 8.06
C LYS A 221 -6.01 -14.08 6.85
N VAL A 222 -5.52 -12.85 6.94
CA VAL A 222 -5.35 -11.91 5.83
C VAL A 222 -3.87 -11.54 5.79
N LEU A 223 -3.14 -12.11 4.84
CA LEU A 223 -1.68 -12.08 4.79
C LEU A 223 -1.20 -11.49 3.46
N GLY A 224 0.08 -11.13 3.41
CA GLY A 224 0.76 -10.80 2.16
C GLY A 224 1.20 -9.35 2.05
N ARG A 225 2.07 -9.07 1.08
CA ARG A 225 2.60 -7.71 0.80
C ARG A 225 1.87 -7.00 -0.34
N GLY A 226 0.58 -7.29 -0.52
CA GLY A 226 -0.29 -6.58 -1.46
C GLY A 226 -0.89 -5.30 -0.90
N ILE A 227 -1.76 -4.68 -1.69
CA ILE A 227 -2.52 -3.47 -1.39
C ILE A 227 -4.01 -3.80 -1.47
N VAL A 228 -4.81 -3.31 -0.53
CA VAL A 228 -6.27 -3.31 -0.57
C VAL A 228 -6.70 -1.86 -0.78
N ASP A 229 -7.44 -1.57 -1.86
CA ASP A 229 -7.77 -0.22 -2.30
C ASP A 229 -9.29 0.00 -2.39
N LEU A 230 -9.83 0.87 -1.53
CA LEU A 230 -11.24 1.28 -1.53
C LEU A 230 -11.47 2.66 -2.15
N SER A 231 -10.46 3.29 -2.76
CA SER A 231 -10.57 4.66 -3.24
C SER A 231 -11.57 4.89 -4.38
N GLU A 232 -12.04 3.83 -5.03
CA GLU A 232 -13.12 3.86 -6.03
C GLU A 232 -14.52 3.80 -5.41
N LEU A 233 -14.62 3.63 -4.09
CA LEU A 233 -15.90 3.61 -3.39
C LEU A 233 -16.34 5.01 -2.99
N GLU A 234 -17.65 5.25 -3.11
CA GLU A 234 -18.29 6.39 -2.44
C GLU A 234 -18.17 6.25 -0.92
N TRP A 235 -18.17 7.39 -0.22
CA TRP A 235 -18.07 7.43 1.23
C TRP A 235 -19.06 6.49 1.91
N HIS A 236 -18.61 5.79 2.95
CA HIS A 236 -19.38 4.81 3.71
C HIS A 236 -19.97 3.62 2.94
N ALA A 237 -19.72 3.47 1.64
CA ALA A 237 -20.32 2.39 0.85
C ALA A 237 -19.93 1.01 1.38
N ARG A 238 -18.65 0.81 1.75
CA ARG A 238 -18.16 -0.42 2.38
C ARG A 238 -17.09 -0.10 3.42
N ARG A 239 -16.98 -0.93 4.47
CA ARG A 239 -15.82 -0.95 5.36
C ARG A 239 -14.80 -1.97 4.86
N ILE A 240 -13.51 -1.72 5.07
CA ILE A 240 -12.43 -2.51 4.47
C ILE A 240 -12.34 -3.94 5.02
N LEU A 241 -12.13 -4.08 6.34
CA LEU A 241 -12.03 -5.36 7.05
C LEU A 241 -13.09 -5.39 8.17
N CYS A 242 -14.00 -6.37 8.15
CA CYS A 242 -15.00 -6.53 9.20
C CYS A 242 -15.13 -8.00 9.66
N PHE A 243 -14.69 -8.28 10.88
CA PHE A 243 -14.77 -9.62 11.46
C PHE A 243 -15.70 -9.63 12.68
N THR A 244 -16.90 -10.18 12.51
CA THR A 244 -17.97 -10.15 13.53
C THR A 244 -18.05 -11.48 14.25
N ARG A 245 -17.90 -11.48 15.58
CA ARG A 245 -17.92 -12.70 16.42
C ARG A 245 -16.92 -13.77 15.94
N CYS A 246 -15.78 -13.32 15.42
CA CYS A 246 -14.71 -14.21 14.97
C CYS A 246 -13.65 -14.40 16.06
N ARG A 247 -12.92 -15.52 16.04
CA ARG A 247 -11.80 -15.80 16.94
C ARG A 247 -10.52 -16.13 16.16
N ARG A 248 -9.36 -15.81 16.74
CA ARG A 248 -8.03 -16.08 16.14
C ARG A 248 -7.92 -15.53 14.71
N VAL A 249 -8.20 -14.23 14.56
CA VAL A 249 -8.03 -13.51 13.30
C VAL A 249 -6.63 -12.92 13.23
N THR A 250 -5.91 -13.16 12.15
CA THR A 250 -4.59 -12.57 11.88
C THR A 250 -4.67 -11.67 10.66
N VAL A 251 -4.18 -10.43 10.78
CA VAL A 251 -3.96 -9.51 9.66
C VAL A 251 -2.49 -9.09 9.70
N ASP A 252 -1.72 -9.42 8.67
CA ASP A 252 -0.27 -9.17 8.65
C ASP A 252 0.24 -8.90 7.22
N GLY A 253 0.66 -7.66 6.98
CA GLY A 253 1.37 -7.24 5.77
C GLY A 253 0.63 -6.29 4.81
N PRO A 254 -0.67 -6.47 4.50
CA PRO A 254 -1.32 -5.66 3.47
C PRO A 254 -1.35 -4.17 3.80
N VAL A 255 -1.12 -3.34 2.79
CA VAL A 255 -1.39 -1.90 2.88
C VAL A 255 -2.88 -1.69 2.62
N LEU A 256 -3.53 -0.94 3.49
CA LEU A 256 -4.96 -0.66 3.46
C LEU A 256 -5.17 0.81 3.05
N LEU A 257 -5.91 1.04 1.97
CA LEU A 257 -6.22 2.36 1.41
C LEU A 257 -7.72 2.61 1.36
#